data_AF-A0A9N8PKJ8-F1
#
_entry.id   AF-A0A9N8PKJ8-F1
#
_cell.length_a   1.000
_cell.length_b   1.000
_cell.length_c   1.000
_cell.angle_alpha   90.00
_cell.angle_beta   90.00
_cell.angle_gamma   90.00
#
_symmetry.space_group_name_H-M   'P 1'
#
loop_
_entity.id
_entity.type
_entity.pdbx_description
1 polymer ?
#
loop_
_entity_poly.entity_id
_entity_poly.type
_entity_poly.pdbx_seq_one_letter_code
_entity_poly.pdbx_strand_id
1 'polypeptide(L)' 'MDDDAVTIRYRSKAQGEALQRIMDGSFNVLTVILPTAGGKTLLFTAPACLEEDVGVTIVVAPFRKLIDETVREA' A
#
# COMPACT_ATOMS: atom_id res chain seq x y z
N MET A 1 -13.16 6.24 31.34
CA MET A 1 -12.30 5.13 30.87
C MET A 1 -12.34 5.28 29.37
N ASP A 2 -11.42 6.09 28.87
CA ASP A 2 -11.46 6.62 27.51
C ASP A 2 -11.07 5.51 26.53
N ASP A 3 -12.05 5.04 25.77
CA ASP A 3 -11.87 4.17 24.61
C ASP A 3 -11.57 5.06 23.40
N ASP A 4 -10.35 5.59 23.34
CA ASP A 4 -9.81 6.33 22.20
C ASP A 4 -9.48 5.36 21.06
N ALA A 5 -10.50 4.70 20.54
CA ALA A 5 -10.36 3.81 19.39
C ALA A 5 -10.03 4.65 18.15
N VAL A 6 -8.74 4.74 17.82
CA VAL A 6 -8.25 5.35 16.58
C VAL A 6 -8.97 4.70 15.40
N THR A 7 -9.87 5.47 14.77
CA THR A 7 -10.62 4.97 13.62
C THR A 7 -9.73 5.00 12.38
N ILE A 8 -9.19 3.84 12.01
CA ILE A 8 -8.39 3.68 10.79
C ILE A 8 -9.33 3.57 9.58
N ARG A 9 -9.08 4.36 8.53
CA ARG A 9 -9.85 4.33 7.27
C ARG A 9 -8.93 4.47 6.07
N TYR A 10 -9.33 3.86 4.95
CA TYR A 10 -8.73 4.13 3.65
C TYR A 10 -8.99 5.57 3.20
N ARG A 11 -8.06 6.14 2.43
CA ARG A 11 -8.19 7.49 1.85
C ARG A 11 -9.29 7.55 0.80
N SER A 12 -9.61 6.43 0.16
CA SER A 12 -10.71 6.32 -0.80
C SER A 12 -11.21 4.88 -0.90
N LYS A 13 -12.41 4.70 -1.45
CA LYS A 13 -12.96 3.37 -1.76
C LYS A 13 -12.04 2.59 -2.71
N ALA A 14 -11.54 3.27 -3.75
CA ALA A 14 -10.64 2.65 -4.74
C ALA A 14 -9.31 2.18 -4.14
N GLN A 15 -8.78 2.88 -3.12
CA GLN A 15 -7.60 2.41 -2.40
C GLN A 15 -7.88 1.10 -1.64
N GLY A 16 -9.01 1.03 -0.94
CA GLY A 16 -9.42 -0.17 -0.20
C GLY A 16 -9.68 -1.37 -1.12
N GLU A 17 -10.41 -1.16 -2.21
CA GLU A 17 -10.67 -2.21 -3.22
C GLU A 17 -9.38 -2.72 -3.86
N ALA A 18 -8.43 -1.82 -4.14
CA ALA A 18 -7.13 -2.20 -4.67
C ALA A 18 -6.33 -3.04 -3.68
N LEU A 19 -6.25 -2.62 -2.40
CA LEU A 19 -5.51 -3.38 -1.38
C LEU A 19 -6.12 -4.76 -1.16
N GLN A 20 -7.45 -4.86 -1.06
CA GLN A 20 -8.13 -6.15 -0.92
C GLN A 20 -7.76 -7.10 -2.06
N ARG A 21 -7.80 -6.60 -3.31
CA ARG A 21 -7.45 -7.41 -4.48
C ARG A 21 -5.97 -7.84 -4.49
N ILE A 22 -5.08 -7.05 -3.90
CA ILE A 22 -3.67 -7.38 -3.73
C ILE A 22 -3.52 -8.52 -2.71
N MET A 23 -4.14 -8.38 -1.54
CA MET A 23 -4.11 -9.39 -0.47
C MET A 23 -4.74 -10.73 -0.89
N ASP A 24 -5.77 -10.69 -1.74
CA ASP A 24 -6.41 -11.89 -2.29
C ASP A 24 -5.52 -12.67 -3.29
N GLY A 25 -4.43 -12.06 -3.77
CA GLY A 25 -3.43 -12.68 -4.68
C GLY A 25 -3.97 -13.10 -6.07
N SER A 26 -5.25 -12.86 -6.36
CA SER A 26 -5.95 -13.40 -7.52
C SER A 26 -5.84 -12.49 -8.76
N PHE A 27 -4.61 -12.23 -9.21
CA PHE A 27 -4.32 -11.45 -10.40
C PHE A 27 -2.95 -11.78 -11.00
N ASN A 28 -2.83 -11.75 -12.33
CA ASN A 28 -1.52 -11.79 -13.01
C ASN A 28 -0.94 -10.38 -13.19
N VAL A 29 -1.80 -9.39 -13.46
CA VAL A 29 -1.47 -7.97 -13.61
C VAL A 29 -2.62 -7.13 -13.03
N LEU A 30 -2.30 -6.15 -12.20
CA LEU A 30 -3.25 -5.20 -11.64
C LEU A 30 -2.79 -3.76 -11.90
N THR A 31 -3.64 -2.97 -12.56
CA THR A 31 -3.39 -1.54 -12.80
C THR A 31 -4.23 -0.71 -11.84
N VAL A 32 -3.58 0.11 -11.01
CA VAL A 32 -4.25 0.99 -10.04
C VAL A 32 -3.97 2.45 -10.39
N ILE A 33 -5.03 3.23 -10.61
CA ILE A 33 -4.94 4.66 -10.90
C ILE A 33 -5.53 5.44 -9.72
N LEU A 34 -4.66 6.14 -9.00
CA LEU A 34 -5.02 7.06 -7.92
C LEU A 34 -4.28 8.38 -8.13
N PRO A 35 -4.82 9.53 -7.69
CA PRO A 35 -4.10 10.81 -7.75
C PRO A 35 -2.84 10.79 -6.88
N THR A 36 -1.89 11.70 -7.13
CA THR A 36 -0.75 11.96 -6.22
C THR A 36 -1.26 12.19 -4.79
N ALA A 37 -0.54 11.68 -3.79
CA ALA A 37 -0.98 11.64 -2.38
C ALA A 37 -2.28 10.83 -2.10
N GLY A 38 -2.83 10.13 -3.10
CA GLY A 38 -4.00 9.25 -2.96
C GLY A 38 -3.74 7.93 -2.22
N GLY A 39 -2.56 7.76 -1.61
CA GLY A 39 -2.25 6.59 -0.76
C GLY A 39 -1.78 5.34 -1.49
N LYS A 40 -1.14 5.50 -2.66
CA LYS A 40 -0.57 4.36 -3.43
C LYS A 40 0.52 3.60 -2.67
N THR A 41 1.29 4.29 -1.82
CA THR A 41 2.38 3.68 -1.04
C THR A 41 1.90 2.52 -0.17
N LEU A 42 0.70 2.64 0.43
CA LEU A 42 0.10 1.57 1.23
C LEU A 42 -0.06 0.26 0.44
N LEU A 43 -0.35 0.36 -0.85
CA LEU A 43 -0.73 -0.79 -1.69
C LEU A 43 0.42 -1.77 -1.92
N PHE A 44 1.66 -1.36 -1.74
CA PHE A 44 2.82 -2.26 -1.85
C PHE A 44 3.59 -2.42 -0.53
N THR A 45 3.38 -1.55 0.46
CA THR A 45 4.02 -1.67 1.79
C THR A 45 3.24 -2.60 2.71
N ALA A 46 1.90 -2.47 2.78
CA ALA A 46 1.07 -3.34 3.59
C ALA A 46 1.23 -4.84 3.26
N PRO A 47 1.10 -5.28 1.98
CA PRO A 47 1.32 -6.70 1.66
C PRO A 47 2.75 -7.15 2.00
N ALA A 48 3.78 -6.32 1.72
CA ALA A 48 5.16 -6.64 2.04
C ALA A 48 5.44 -6.86 3.54
N CYS A 49 4.63 -6.24 4.43
CA CYS A 49 4.78 -6.34 5.88
C CYS A 49 3.85 -7.39 6.52
N LEU A 50 2.75 -7.74 5.86
CA LEU A 50 1.68 -8.57 6.43
C LEU A 50 1.62 -9.99 5.87
N GLU A 51 2.22 -10.25 4.70
CA GLU A 51 2.27 -11.61 4.16
C GLU A 51 3.11 -12.52 5.06
N GLU A 52 2.53 -13.69 5.40
CA GLU A 52 3.16 -14.67 6.31
C GLU A 52 4.32 -15.42 5.63
N ASP A 53 4.31 -15.51 4.31
CA ASP A 53 5.36 -16.13 3.52
C ASP A 53 6.56 -15.19 3.39
N VAL A 54 7.77 -15.73 3.55
CA VAL A 54 9.02 -14.95 3.39
C VAL A 54 9.20 -14.58 1.91
N GLY A 55 8.66 -13.43 1.52
CA GLY A 55 8.72 -12.85 0.18
C GLY A 55 9.44 -11.50 0.14
N VAL A 56 9.74 -11.02 -1.07
CA VAL A 56 10.29 -9.68 -1.30
C VAL A 56 9.40 -8.95 -2.31
N THR A 57 8.95 -7.75 -1.95
CA THR A 57 8.28 -6.83 -2.88
C THR A 57 9.31 -5.93 -3.56
N ILE A 58 9.40 -6.00 -4.88
CA ILE A 58 10.26 -5.12 -5.68
C ILE A 58 9.46 -3.91 -6.17
N VAL A 59 9.83 -2.72 -5.72
CA VAL A 59 9.22 -1.45 -6.14
C VAL A 59 10.17 -0.70 -7.06
N VAL A 60 9.73 -0.43 -8.29
CA VAL A 60 10.50 0.34 -9.27
C VAL A 60 9.96 1.76 -9.35
N ALA A 61 10.78 2.74 -8.96
CA ALA A 61 10.45 4.16 -9.03
C ALA A 61 11.47 4.93 -9.90
N PRO A 62 11.03 5.85 -10.76
CA PRO A 62 11.93 6.53 -11.71
C PRO A 62 12.77 7.65 -11.09
N PHE A 63 12.42 8.16 -9.90
CA PHE A 63 13.10 9.29 -9.27
C PHE A 63 13.81 8.89 -7.99
N ARG A 64 15.10 9.21 -7.86
CA ARG A 64 15.91 8.90 -6.66
C ARG A 64 15.32 9.50 -5.39
N LYS A 65 14.95 10.79 -5.43
CA LYS A 65 14.34 11.46 -4.27
C LYS A 65 13.05 10.77 -3.81
N LEU A 66 12.25 10.26 -4.74
CA LEU A 66 11.03 9.52 -4.41
C LEU A 66 11.36 8.16 -3.75
N ILE A 67 12.44 7.49 -4.17
CA ILE A 67 12.92 6.28 -3.50
C ILE A 67 13.31 6.61 -2.05
N ASP A 68 14.11 7.65 -1.86
CA ASP A 68 14.57 8.05 -0.52
C ASP A 68 13.40 8.39 0.41
N GLU A 69 12.40 9.13 -0.08
CA GLU A 69 11.18 9.46 0.66
C GLU A 69 10.35 8.20 0.95
N THR A 70 10.16 7.34 -0.03
CA THR A 70 9.37 6.11 0.12
C THR A 70 9.99 5.17 1.15
N VAL A 71 11.31 4.97 1.15
CA VAL A 71 12.00 4.08 2.11
C VAL A 71 12.02 4.66 3.51
N ARG A 72 12.09 5.99 3.66
CA ARG A 72 12.05 6.65 4.99
C ARG A 72 10.68 6.63 5.63
N GLU A 73 9.63 6.67 4.83
CA GLU A 73 8.23 6.72 5.28
C GLU A 73 7.50 5.37 5.21
N ALA A 74 8.18 4.31 4.76
CA ALA A 74 7.65 2.95 4.64
C ALA A 74 7.49 2.27 6.00
#